data_AF-A0A1F4WMP9-F1
#
_entry.id   AF-A0A1F4WMP9-F1
#
_cell.length_a   1.000
_cell.length_b   1.000
_cell.length_c   1.000
_cell.angle_alpha   90.00
_cell.angle_beta   90.00
_cell.angle_gamma   90.00
#
_symmetry.space_group_name_H-M   'P 1'
#
loop_
_entity.id
_entity.type
_entity.pdbx_description
1 polymer ?
#
loop_
_entity_poly.entity_id
_entity_poly.type
_entity_poly.pdbx_seq_one_letter_code
_entity_poly.pdbx_strand_id
1 'polypeptide(L)'
;MSNPEQDGEGMYPHTQAPPKELQELVKQCYSIPRFTRIYREGIFDDDTGSHIARCVNRADKVDINLTDKETVKLILWVHDLPEIEISDYSVIQKIGDRELNNKLEISELEVAKKIIPDKFFDYFVDFKNAEDLLSGKTPKKIPSKHALIAKMIDSIDGNETFHQQLTDWIVSERFKPEDLPQQGALEYSFDHCVKIHKLIAKSPEIFVDFVFLAKNMLSDEISSIAKYWGRVENAIIPDTIKKGFVTVEDIKL
;
A
#
# COMPACT_ATOMS: atom_id res chain seq x y z
N MET A 1 27.18 31.00 -26.73
CA MET A 1 26.37 29.78 -26.95
C MET A 1 26.77 28.80 -25.87
N SER A 2 25.93 28.65 -24.84
CA SER A 2 26.16 27.75 -23.74
C SER A 2 24.78 27.31 -23.26
N ASN A 3 24.40 26.10 -23.68
CA ASN A 3 23.20 25.42 -23.26
C ASN A 3 23.60 24.50 -22.09
N PRO A 4 23.02 24.63 -20.90
CA PRO A 4 23.06 23.59 -19.89
C PRO A 4 21.67 22.96 -19.81
N GLU A 5 21.45 21.89 -20.56
CA GLU A 5 20.41 20.92 -20.21
C GLU A 5 21.15 19.74 -19.59
N GLN A 6 21.15 19.72 -18.27
CA GLN A 6 21.48 18.56 -17.47
C GLN A 6 20.34 18.38 -16.46
N ASP A 7 19.93 17.12 -16.37
CA ASP A 7 19.32 16.46 -15.22
C ASP A 7 17.79 16.48 -15.17
N GLY A 8 17.21 15.55 -15.95
CA GLY A 8 15.82 15.14 -15.88
C GLY A 8 15.64 13.65 -16.18
N GLU A 9 16.45 12.79 -15.56
CA GLU A 9 16.23 11.34 -15.58
C GLU A 9 16.14 10.79 -14.15
N GLY A 10 14.96 10.96 -13.55
CA GLY A 10 14.49 10.10 -12.48
C GLY A 10 14.18 8.71 -13.05
N MET A 11 15.21 7.93 -13.37
CA MET A 11 15.06 6.54 -13.81
C MET A 11 14.57 5.69 -12.64
N TYR A 12 13.26 5.42 -12.62
CA TYR A 12 12.77 4.22 -11.95
C TYR A 12 13.37 3.00 -12.67
N PRO A 13 13.95 2.02 -11.94
CA PRO A 13 14.51 0.82 -12.55
C PRO A 13 13.41 0.09 -13.33
N HIS A 14 13.75 -0.45 -14.52
CA HIS A 14 12.86 -1.07 -15.50
C HIS A 14 11.67 -1.83 -14.89
N THR A 15 10.54 -1.13 -14.74
CA THR A 15 9.25 -1.73 -14.40
C THR A 15 8.86 -2.67 -15.53
N GLN A 16 8.55 -3.94 -15.24
CA GLN A 16 7.92 -4.80 -16.23
C GLN A 16 6.64 -4.09 -16.70
N ALA A 17 6.47 -3.92 -18.02
CA ALA A 17 5.29 -3.25 -18.53
C ALA A 17 4.02 -4.04 -18.16
N PRO A 18 2.89 -3.36 -17.87
CA PRO A 18 1.63 -4.04 -17.65
C PRO A 18 1.26 -4.89 -18.87
N PRO A 19 0.52 -6.01 -18.68
CA PRO A 19 -0.06 -6.77 -19.77
C PRO A 19 -0.76 -5.84 -20.76
N LYS A 20 -0.63 -6.12 -22.06
CA LYS A 20 -1.08 -5.22 -23.13
C LYS A 20 -2.54 -4.78 -22.94
N GLU A 21 -3.39 -5.68 -22.47
CA GLU A 21 -4.82 -5.41 -22.26
C GLU A 21 -5.12 -4.56 -21.01
N LEU A 22 -4.16 -4.38 -20.11
CA LEU A 22 -4.27 -3.53 -18.91
C LEU A 22 -3.59 -2.17 -19.07
N GLN A 23 -2.78 -1.96 -20.13
CA GLN A 23 -1.95 -0.76 -20.29
C GLN A 23 -2.74 0.55 -20.21
N GLU A 24 -3.89 0.63 -20.88
CA GLU A 24 -4.69 1.86 -20.88
C GLU A 24 -5.37 2.11 -19.54
N LEU A 25 -5.80 1.05 -18.84
CA LEU A 25 -6.39 1.16 -17.50
C LEU A 25 -5.34 1.66 -16.50
N VAL A 26 -4.17 1.03 -16.49
CA VAL A 26 -3.04 1.45 -15.63
C VAL A 26 -2.63 2.89 -15.92
N LYS A 27 -2.62 3.29 -17.20
CA LYS A 27 -2.32 4.68 -17.57
C LYS A 27 -3.32 5.67 -16.96
N GLN A 28 -4.60 5.33 -16.91
CA GLN A 28 -5.62 6.17 -16.27
C GLN A 28 -5.41 6.30 -14.76
N CYS A 29 -4.90 5.27 -14.09
CA CYS A 29 -4.59 5.31 -12.65
C CYS A 29 -3.57 6.40 -12.27
N TYR A 30 -2.69 6.83 -13.18
CA TYR A 30 -1.75 7.94 -12.91
C TYR A 30 -2.43 9.30 -12.72
N SER A 31 -3.71 9.40 -13.07
CA SER A 31 -4.51 10.61 -12.84
C SER A 31 -5.33 10.56 -11.56
N ILE A 32 -5.27 9.46 -10.82
CA ILE A 32 -6.06 9.24 -9.60
C ILE A 32 -5.16 9.54 -8.39
N PRO A 33 -5.34 10.70 -7.72
CA PRO A 33 -4.48 11.09 -6.62
C PRO A 33 -4.81 10.30 -5.35
N ARG A 34 -3.78 9.87 -4.63
CA ARG A 34 -3.91 9.23 -3.32
C ARG A 34 -3.80 10.26 -2.22
N PHE A 35 -4.36 9.96 -1.04
CA PHE A 35 -4.23 10.78 0.18
C PHE A 35 -4.82 12.22 0.14
N THR A 36 -5.18 12.75 -1.02
CA THR A 36 -5.55 14.17 -1.22
C THR A 36 -6.87 14.63 -0.61
N ARG A 37 -7.76 13.70 -0.24
CA ARG A 37 -9.10 14.05 0.27
C ARG A 37 -9.13 14.43 1.76
N ILE A 38 -8.07 14.14 2.51
CA ILE A 38 -8.02 14.36 3.97
C ILE A 38 -6.87 15.29 4.35
N TYR A 39 -5.75 15.17 3.66
CA TYR A 39 -4.54 15.90 3.99
C TYR A 39 -4.40 17.12 3.11
N ARG A 40 -3.74 18.15 3.64
CA ARG A 40 -3.46 19.37 2.91
C ARG A 40 -2.61 19.07 1.68
N GLU A 41 -2.91 19.76 0.60
CA GLU A 41 -2.12 19.71 -0.64
C GLU A 41 -0.64 19.97 -0.37
N GLY A 42 0.23 19.15 -0.98
CA GLY A 42 1.68 19.25 -0.86
C GLY A 42 2.31 18.51 0.33
N ILE A 43 1.51 17.85 1.18
CA ILE A 43 2.02 16.88 2.17
C ILE A 43 2.27 15.54 1.50
N PHE A 44 1.27 15.06 0.75
CA PHE A 44 1.35 13.82 -0.02
C PHE A 44 1.27 14.12 -1.50
N ASP A 45 2.16 13.50 -2.26
CA ASP A 45 2.23 13.57 -3.72
C ASP A 45 2.40 12.12 -4.22
N ASP A 46 1.29 11.42 -4.35
CA ASP A 46 1.23 10.04 -4.81
C ASP A 46 -0.05 9.82 -5.64
N ASP A 47 0.02 8.86 -6.55
CA ASP A 47 -1.08 8.49 -7.43
C ASP A 47 -1.22 6.96 -7.50
N THR A 48 -2.42 6.48 -7.83
CA THR A 48 -2.73 5.05 -7.89
C THR A 48 -1.84 4.32 -8.89
N GLY A 49 -1.49 4.93 -10.02
CA GLY A 49 -0.62 4.33 -11.04
C GLY A 49 0.81 4.09 -10.55
N SER A 50 1.39 5.10 -9.89
CA SER A 50 2.71 5.05 -9.26
C SER A 50 2.74 4.01 -8.14
N HIS A 51 1.69 3.93 -7.33
CA HIS A 51 1.54 2.89 -6.32
C HIS A 51 1.54 1.48 -6.91
N ILE A 52 0.68 1.21 -7.89
CA ILE A 52 0.62 -0.08 -8.58
C ILE A 52 2.00 -0.46 -9.13
N ALA A 53 2.68 0.49 -9.78
CA ALA A 53 4.02 0.26 -10.33
C ALA A 53 5.06 -0.06 -9.26
N ARG A 54 5.06 0.64 -8.11
CA ARG A 54 5.95 0.34 -6.98
C ARG A 54 5.66 -1.03 -6.38
N CYS A 55 4.39 -1.41 -6.23
CA CYS A 55 3.99 -2.73 -5.77
C CYS A 55 4.51 -3.83 -6.70
N VAL A 56 4.32 -3.68 -8.02
CA VAL A 56 4.81 -4.64 -9.03
C VAL A 56 6.34 -4.75 -8.96
N ASN A 57 7.05 -3.64 -8.83
CA ASN A 57 8.50 -3.63 -8.67
C ASN A 57 8.96 -4.28 -7.35
N ARG A 58 8.18 -4.16 -6.29
CA ARG A 58 8.47 -4.82 -5.02
C ARG A 58 8.32 -6.34 -5.14
N ALA A 59 7.38 -6.84 -5.93
CA ALA A 59 7.22 -8.28 -6.17
C ALA A 59 8.50 -8.94 -6.74
N ASP A 60 9.32 -8.21 -7.50
CA ASP A 60 10.60 -8.72 -8.01
C ASP A 60 11.63 -8.98 -6.92
N LYS A 61 11.54 -8.28 -5.78
CA LYS A 61 12.47 -8.39 -4.65
C LYS A 61 12.07 -9.48 -3.65
N VAL A 62 10.84 -9.98 -3.73
CA VAL A 62 10.34 -11.05 -2.86
C VAL A 62 11.06 -12.37 -3.18
N ASP A 63 11.50 -13.11 -2.15
CA ASP A 63 12.20 -14.39 -2.33
C ASP A 63 11.21 -15.54 -2.58
N ILE A 64 10.65 -15.57 -3.79
CA ILE A 64 9.76 -16.62 -4.31
C ILE A 64 10.18 -17.01 -5.74
N ASN A 65 9.74 -18.18 -6.20
CA ASN A 65 10.07 -18.63 -7.56
C ASN A 65 9.44 -17.72 -8.63
N LEU A 66 10.04 -17.73 -9.84
CA LEU A 66 9.66 -16.83 -10.92
C LEU A 66 8.19 -16.95 -11.34
N THR A 67 7.65 -18.16 -11.43
CA THR A 67 6.24 -18.40 -11.79
C THR A 67 5.29 -17.76 -10.78
N ASP A 68 5.62 -17.85 -9.49
CA ASP A 68 4.85 -17.24 -8.43
C ASP A 68 4.95 -15.71 -8.49
N LYS A 69 6.13 -15.14 -8.80
CA LYS A 69 6.30 -13.69 -9.01
C LYS A 69 5.37 -13.15 -10.09
N GLU A 70 5.33 -13.80 -11.25
CA GLU A 70 4.49 -13.34 -12.36
C GLU A 70 3.00 -13.36 -11.99
N THR A 71 2.55 -14.37 -11.23
CA THR A 71 1.17 -14.42 -10.72
C THR A 71 0.89 -13.29 -9.73
N VAL A 72 1.80 -13.03 -8.79
CA VAL A 72 1.69 -11.90 -7.85
C VAL A 72 1.61 -10.57 -8.59
N LYS A 73 2.45 -10.36 -9.62
CA LYS A 73 2.42 -9.14 -10.44
C LYS A 73 1.11 -8.96 -11.18
N LEU A 74 0.53 -10.03 -11.73
CA LEU A 74 -0.79 -9.95 -12.39
C LEU A 74 -1.89 -9.53 -11.41
N ILE A 75 -1.84 -10.02 -10.18
CA ILE A 75 -2.76 -9.61 -9.11
C ILE A 75 -2.56 -8.13 -8.78
N LEU A 76 -1.30 -7.68 -8.61
CA LEU A 76 -0.98 -6.29 -8.33
C LEU A 76 -1.34 -5.35 -9.49
N TRP A 77 -1.28 -5.78 -10.75
CA TRP A 77 -1.71 -4.94 -11.86
C TRP A 77 -3.20 -4.61 -11.85
N VAL A 78 -4.03 -5.43 -11.21
CA VAL A 78 -5.49 -5.28 -11.24
C VAL A 78 -6.11 -4.79 -9.95
N HIS A 79 -5.40 -4.84 -8.82
CA HIS A 79 -5.99 -4.63 -7.49
C HIS A 79 -6.69 -3.28 -7.33
N ASP A 80 -6.08 -2.20 -7.83
CA ASP A 80 -6.60 -0.83 -7.68
C ASP A 80 -7.16 -0.24 -8.99
N LEU A 81 -7.29 -1.04 -10.06
CA LEU A 81 -7.92 -0.54 -11.30
C LEU A 81 -9.33 0.02 -11.10
N PRO A 82 -10.18 -0.52 -10.19
CA PRO A 82 -11.50 0.06 -9.96
C PRO A 82 -11.48 1.52 -9.50
N GLU A 83 -10.38 1.99 -8.91
CA GLU A 83 -10.24 3.38 -8.41
C GLU A 83 -10.37 4.43 -9.53
N ILE A 84 -10.19 4.04 -10.79
CA ILE A 84 -10.44 4.90 -11.96
C ILE A 84 -11.85 5.51 -11.92
N GLU A 85 -12.86 4.74 -11.51
CA GLU A 85 -14.25 5.23 -11.46
C GLU A 85 -14.70 5.69 -10.07
N ILE A 86 -14.11 5.15 -8.99
CA ILE A 86 -14.59 5.39 -7.62
C ILE A 86 -13.66 6.23 -6.75
N SER A 87 -12.48 6.63 -7.27
CA SER A 87 -11.38 7.30 -6.53
C SER A 87 -10.75 6.47 -5.41
N ASP A 88 -9.49 6.77 -5.09
CA ASP A 88 -8.82 6.27 -3.88
C ASP A 88 -9.35 7.00 -2.63
N TYR A 89 -9.88 6.22 -1.69
CA TYR A 89 -10.28 6.69 -0.37
C TYR A 89 -9.37 6.07 0.69
N SER A 90 -8.80 6.90 1.56
CA SER A 90 -7.90 6.41 2.59
C SER A 90 -8.63 5.52 3.60
N VAL A 91 -7.88 4.64 4.27
CA VAL A 91 -8.45 3.76 5.28
C VAL A 91 -9.11 4.53 6.42
N ILE A 92 -8.61 5.72 6.76
CA ILE A 92 -9.19 6.54 7.84
C ILE A 92 -10.56 7.09 7.44
N GLN A 93 -10.76 7.45 6.17
CA GLN A 93 -12.09 7.78 5.65
C GLN A 93 -13.04 6.59 5.74
N LYS A 94 -12.58 5.40 5.34
CA LYS A 94 -13.36 4.16 5.35
C LYS A 94 -13.75 3.76 6.79
N ILE A 95 -12.86 3.93 7.77
CA ILE A 95 -13.14 3.66 9.19
C ILE A 95 -14.11 4.69 9.79
N GLY A 96 -13.94 5.97 9.46
CA GLY A 96 -14.77 7.05 9.97
C GLY A 96 -16.21 7.05 9.44
N ASP A 97 -16.45 6.43 8.28
CA ASP A 97 -17.77 6.34 7.64
C ASP A 97 -18.06 4.92 7.14
N ARG A 98 -18.80 4.16 7.96
CA ARG A 98 -19.20 2.79 7.65
C ARG A 98 -20.13 2.69 6.43
N GLU A 99 -20.96 3.70 6.18
CA GLU A 99 -21.87 3.69 5.04
C GLU A 99 -21.09 3.91 3.74
N LEU A 100 -20.14 4.85 3.74
CA LEU A 100 -19.19 5.05 2.66
C LEU A 100 -18.40 3.77 2.38
N ASN A 101 -17.84 3.13 3.42
CA ASN A 101 -17.05 1.91 3.24
C ASN A 101 -17.87 0.79 2.57
N ASN A 102 -19.10 0.55 3.03
CA ASN A 102 -19.96 -0.47 2.43
C ASN A 102 -20.32 -0.14 0.97
N LYS A 103 -20.57 1.14 0.66
CA LYS A 103 -20.85 1.60 -0.70
C LYS A 103 -19.64 1.39 -1.61
N LEU A 104 -18.44 1.72 -1.13
CA LEU A 104 -17.20 1.51 -1.87
C LEU A 104 -16.93 0.02 -2.12
N GLU A 105 -17.11 -0.85 -1.13
CA GLU A 105 -16.90 -2.31 -1.30
C GLU A 105 -17.81 -2.91 -2.39
N ILE A 106 -19.08 -2.49 -2.45
CA ILE A 106 -20.00 -2.93 -3.50
C ILE A 106 -19.59 -2.33 -4.85
N SER A 107 -19.28 -1.04 -4.87
CA SER A 107 -18.94 -0.32 -6.10
C SER A 107 -17.63 -0.82 -6.72
N GLU A 108 -16.61 -1.15 -5.91
CA GLU A 108 -15.34 -1.72 -6.38
C GLU A 108 -15.57 -2.98 -7.19
N LEU A 109 -16.38 -3.92 -6.67
CA LEU A 109 -16.62 -5.19 -7.35
C LEU A 109 -17.42 -5.00 -8.64
N GLU A 110 -18.40 -4.09 -8.64
CA GLU A 110 -19.19 -3.77 -9.82
C GLU A 110 -18.36 -3.10 -10.92
N VAL A 111 -17.51 -2.14 -10.55
CA VAL A 111 -16.59 -1.46 -11.46
C VAL A 111 -15.54 -2.42 -11.97
N ALA A 112 -14.92 -3.22 -11.10
CA ALA A 112 -13.95 -4.25 -11.48
C ALA A 112 -14.52 -5.17 -12.56
N LYS A 113 -15.76 -5.65 -12.36
CA LYS A 113 -16.45 -6.52 -13.32
C LYS A 113 -16.72 -5.84 -14.67
N LYS A 114 -16.87 -4.51 -14.67
CA LYS A 114 -17.13 -3.72 -15.89
C LYS A 114 -15.85 -3.43 -16.67
N ILE A 115 -14.74 -3.12 -16.00
CA ILE A 115 -13.54 -2.57 -16.65
C ILE A 115 -12.39 -3.57 -16.79
N ILE A 116 -12.27 -4.54 -15.87
CA ILE A 116 -11.17 -5.51 -15.89
C ILE A 116 -11.53 -6.62 -16.90
N PRO A 117 -10.66 -6.95 -17.86
CA PRO A 117 -10.91 -8.06 -18.78
C PRO A 117 -11.15 -9.37 -18.03
N ASP A 118 -12.14 -10.17 -18.47
CA ASP A 118 -12.57 -11.41 -17.80
C ASP A 118 -11.41 -12.32 -17.38
N LYS A 119 -10.39 -12.45 -18.24
CA LYS A 119 -9.21 -13.30 -17.99
C LYS A 119 -8.37 -12.88 -16.78
N PHE A 120 -8.51 -11.64 -16.30
CA PHE A 120 -7.83 -11.12 -15.12
C PHE A 120 -8.75 -10.89 -13.93
N PHE A 121 -10.07 -11.00 -14.12
CA PHE A 121 -11.04 -10.69 -13.07
C PHE A 121 -10.90 -11.62 -11.85
N ASP A 122 -10.55 -12.89 -12.07
CA ASP A 122 -10.31 -13.84 -10.98
C ASP A 122 -9.13 -13.42 -10.08
N TYR A 123 -8.11 -12.75 -10.62
CA TYR A 123 -7.00 -12.22 -9.82
C TYR A 123 -7.46 -11.09 -8.89
N PHE A 124 -8.35 -10.21 -9.37
CA PHE A 124 -8.95 -9.18 -8.55
C PHE A 124 -9.80 -9.78 -7.42
N VAL A 125 -10.64 -10.78 -7.74
CA VAL A 125 -11.46 -11.46 -6.73
C VAL A 125 -10.61 -12.16 -5.68
N ASP A 126 -9.52 -12.81 -6.08
CA ASP A 126 -8.58 -13.47 -5.16
C ASP A 126 -7.90 -12.45 -4.23
N PHE A 127 -7.50 -11.29 -4.76
CA PHE A 127 -6.98 -10.17 -3.95
C PHE A 127 -7.99 -9.70 -2.90
N LYS A 128 -9.26 -9.50 -3.27
CA LYS A 128 -10.30 -9.11 -2.30
C LYS A 128 -10.51 -10.15 -1.21
N ASN A 129 -10.42 -11.45 -1.52
CA ASN A 129 -10.45 -12.50 -0.50
C ASN A 129 -9.23 -12.43 0.44
N ALA A 130 -8.05 -12.09 -0.07
CA ALA A 130 -6.86 -11.89 0.76
C ALA A 130 -7.00 -10.66 1.68
N GLU A 131 -7.57 -9.56 1.18
CA GLU A 131 -7.89 -8.38 1.99
C GLU A 131 -8.90 -8.69 3.09
N ASP A 132 -9.99 -9.39 2.78
CA ASP A 132 -10.97 -9.82 3.77
C ASP A 132 -10.29 -10.66 4.85
N LEU A 133 -9.48 -11.65 4.48
CA LEU A 133 -8.77 -12.49 5.45
C LEU A 133 -7.82 -11.69 6.33
N LEU A 134 -6.97 -10.83 5.74
CA LEU A 134 -5.96 -10.04 6.46
C LEU A 134 -6.56 -8.89 7.28
N SER A 135 -7.80 -8.48 6.99
CA SER A 135 -8.58 -7.55 7.81
C SER A 135 -9.38 -8.25 8.92
N GLY A 136 -9.35 -9.58 8.98
CA GLY A 136 -10.07 -10.39 9.96
C GLY A 136 -11.55 -10.63 9.63
N LYS A 137 -11.98 -10.30 8.41
CA LYS A 137 -13.29 -10.68 7.86
C LYS A 137 -13.24 -12.13 7.35
N THR A 138 -14.41 -12.75 7.22
CA THR A 138 -14.52 -14.08 6.61
C THR A 138 -14.53 -13.94 5.09
N PRO A 139 -13.50 -14.42 4.36
CA PRO A 139 -13.47 -14.32 2.92
C PRO A 139 -14.49 -15.27 2.27
N LYS A 140 -14.94 -14.94 1.05
CA LYS A 140 -15.89 -15.79 0.31
C LYS A 140 -15.26 -17.11 -0.14
N LYS A 141 -13.96 -17.09 -0.42
CA LYS A 141 -13.13 -18.26 -0.75
C LYS A 141 -11.78 -18.13 -0.03
N ILE A 142 -11.12 -19.25 0.23
CA ILE A 142 -9.75 -19.24 0.74
C ILE A 142 -8.86 -18.60 -0.33
N PRO A 143 -8.16 -17.49 -0.03
CA PRO A 143 -7.31 -16.83 -1.01
C PRO A 143 -6.08 -17.67 -1.34
N SER A 144 -5.54 -17.51 -2.54
CA SER A 144 -4.26 -18.13 -2.89
C SER A 144 -3.10 -17.52 -2.10
N LYS A 145 -1.98 -18.24 -2.02
CA LYS A 145 -0.72 -17.70 -1.47
C LYS A 145 -0.27 -16.44 -2.24
N HIS A 146 -0.51 -16.37 -3.55
CA HIS A 146 -0.12 -15.25 -4.39
C HIS A 146 -0.91 -13.99 -4.04
N ALA A 147 -2.22 -14.13 -3.82
CA ALA A 147 -3.06 -13.01 -3.40
C ALA A 147 -2.69 -12.50 -2.01
N LEU A 148 -2.34 -13.40 -1.08
CA LEU A 148 -1.83 -13.01 0.23
C LEU A 148 -0.52 -12.22 0.14
N ILE A 149 0.43 -12.67 -0.69
CA ILE A 149 1.68 -11.96 -0.95
C ILE A 149 1.40 -10.58 -1.59
N ALA A 150 0.54 -10.52 -2.60
CA ALA A 150 0.16 -9.27 -3.25
C ALA A 150 -0.44 -8.27 -2.26
N LYS A 151 -1.37 -8.70 -1.39
CA LYS A 151 -1.97 -7.81 -0.38
C LYS A 151 -0.96 -7.35 0.68
N MET A 152 0.01 -8.19 1.02
CA MET A 152 1.12 -7.77 1.89
C MET A 152 1.99 -6.70 1.23
N ILE A 153 2.33 -6.87 -0.05
CA ILE A 153 3.09 -5.88 -0.83
C ILE A 153 2.36 -4.54 -0.87
N ASP A 154 1.06 -4.55 -1.23
CA ASP A 154 0.20 -3.37 -1.27
C ASP A 154 0.19 -2.63 0.07
N SER A 155 -0.07 -3.36 1.16
CA SER A 155 -0.11 -2.77 2.51
C SER A 155 1.21 -2.11 2.90
N ILE A 156 2.34 -2.77 2.63
CA ILE A 156 3.67 -2.25 2.97
C ILE A 156 4.03 -1.03 2.10
N ASP A 157 3.67 -1.03 0.81
CA ASP A 157 3.92 0.14 -0.05
C ASP A 157 3.15 1.37 0.41
N GLY A 158 1.84 1.21 0.67
CA GLY A 158 1.03 2.30 1.16
C GLY A 158 1.58 2.87 2.47
N ASN A 159 2.00 2.00 3.39
CA ASN A 159 2.50 2.41 4.69
C ASN A 159 3.88 3.07 4.65
N GLU A 160 4.84 2.48 3.94
CA GLU A 160 6.16 3.08 3.76
C GLU A 160 6.09 4.43 3.05
N THR A 161 5.29 4.53 1.98
CA THR A 161 5.12 5.77 1.21
C THR A 161 4.51 6.87 2.09
N PHE A 162 3.49 6.54 2.88
CA PHE A 162 2.89 7.47 3.83
C PHE A 162 3.93 8.01 4.82
N HIS A 163 4.72 7.14 5.45
CA HIS A 163 5.73 7.56 6.41
C HIS A 163 6.89 8.33 5.77
N GLN A 164 7.32 7.93 4.56
CA GLN A 164 8.35 8.63 3.81
C GLN A 164 7.92 10.07 3.51
N GLN A 165 6.76 10.26 2.87
CA GLN A 165 6.28 11.57 2.45
C GLN A 165 5.96 12.47 3.65
N LEU A 166 5.36 11.91 4.71
CA LEU A 166 5.12 12.66 5.93
C LEU A 166 6.43 13.15 6.56
N THR A 167 7.45 12.28 6.62
CA THR A 167 8.76 12.66 7.14
C THR A 167 9.42 13.73 6.26
N ASP A 168 9.41 13.55 4.94
CA ASP A 168 9.97 14.50 3.97
C ASP A 168 9.30 15.88 4.09
N TRP A 169 7.98 15.92 4.33
CA TRP A 169 7.26 17.16 4.59
C TRP A 169 7.67 17.80 5.93
N ILE A 170 7.74 17.03 7.02
CA ILE A 170 8.12 17.52 8.36
C ILE A 170 9.50 18.16 8.37
N VAL A 171 10.48 17.59 7.64
CA VAL A 171 11.84 18.14 7.58
C VAL A 171 12.00 19.27 6.56
N SER A 172 10.94 19.58 5.79
CA SER A 172 10.96 20.65 4.79
C SER A 172 10.59 22.02 5.38
N GLU A 173 10.96 23.08 4.67
CA GLU A 173 10.56 24.45 5.00
C GLU A 173 9.03 24.69 4.91
N ARG A 174 8.28 23.74 4.35
CA ARG A 174 6.81 23.80 4.19
C ARG A 174 6.06 23.27 5.42
N PHE A 175 6.75 22.73 6.41
CA PHE A 175 6.13 22.13 7.59
C PHE A 175 5.27 23.14 8.38
N LYS A 176 4.07 22.71 8.73
CA LYS A 176 3.10 23.46 9.54
C LYS A 176 2.45 22.52 10.55
N PRO A 177 2.70 22.66 11.86
CA PRO A 177 2.20 21.73 12.87
C PRO A 177 0.68 21.52 12.83
N GLU A 178 -0.09 22.53 12.43
CA GLU A 178 -1.55 22.48 12.32
C GLU A 178 -2.06 21.56 11.21
N ASP A 179 -1.24 21.23 10.21
CA ASP A 179 -1.62 20.40 9.06
C ASP A 179 -1.26 18.91 9.26
N LEU A 180 -0.83 18.52 10.46
CA LEU A 180 -0.49 17.14 10.78
C LEU A 180 -1.67 16.19 10.51
N PRO A 181 -1.40 15.00 9.94
CA PRO A 181 -2.40 13.93 9.84
C PRO A 181 -3.11 13.68 11.18
N GLN A 182 -4.41 13.34 11.10
CA GLN A 182 -5.18 12.96 12.28
C GLN A 182 -4.49 11.79 13.01
N GLN A 183 -4.52 11.81 14.34
CA GLN A 183 -3.88 10.79 15.20
C GLN A 183 -4.23 9.35 14.78
N GLY A 184 -5.48 9.08 14.40
CA GLY A 184 -5.92 7.77 13.96
C GLY A 184 -5.22 7.25 12.69
N ALA A 185 -4.71 8.12 11.81
CA ALA A 185 -3.93 7.72 10.63
C ALA A 185 -2.59 7.08 11.01
N LEU A 186 -1.92 7.71 11.98
CA LEU A 186 -0.63 7.28 12.49
C LEU A 186 -0.75 6.03 13.37
N GLU A 187 -1.81 5.93 14.16
CA GLU A 187 -2.09 4.73 14.96
C GLU A 187 -2.42 3.55 14.04
N TYR A 188 -3.21 3.78 12.98
CA TYR A 188 -3.58 2.74 12.03
C TYR A 188 -2.36 2.10 11.33
N SER A 189 -1.39 2.91 10.91
CA SER A 189 -0.16 2.42 10.26
C SER A 189 0.63 1.43 11.12
N PHE A 190 0.68 1.65 12.44
CA PHE A 190 1.39 0.75 13.37
C PHE A 190 0.51 -0.44 13.81
N ASP A 191 -0.78 -0.19 14.05
CA ASP A 191 -1.73 -1.23 14.45
C ASP A 191 -1.96 -2.28 13.36
N HIS A 192 -1.88 -1.90 12.08
CA HIS A 192 -2.08 -2.80 10.95
C HIS A 192 -1.02 -3.89 10.89
N CYS A 193 0.27 -3.53 11.06
CA CYS A 193 1.37 -4.50 11.11
C CYS A 193 1.17 -5.51 12.26
N VAL A 194 0.77 -5.03 13.45
CA VAL A 194 0.48 -5.88 14.61
C VAL A 194 -0.70 -6.84 14.33
N LYS A 195 -1.77 -6.35 13.71
CA LYS A 195 -2.95 -7.17 13.36
C LYS A 195 -2.58 -8.29 12.38
N ILE A 196 -1.82 -7.96 11.33
CA ILE A 196 -1.31 -8.94 10.38
C ILE A 196 -0.44 -9.99 11.09
N HIS A 197 0.50 -9.58 11.93
CA HIS A 197 1.32 -10.51 12.73
C HIS A 197 0.47 -11.45 13.59
N LYS A 198 -0.56 -10.94 14.27
CA LYS A 198 -1.47 -11.74 15.10
C LYS A 198 -2.31 -12.73 14.29
N LEU A 199 -2.72 -12.34 13.07
CA LEU A 199 -3.47 -13.21 12.16
C LEU A 199 -2.58 -14.31 11.57
N ILE A 200 -1.37 -13.95 11.14
CA ILE A 200 -0.35 -14.88 10.66
C ILE A 200 0.00 -15.91 11.75
N ALA A 201 0.17 -15.49 13.00
CA ALA A 201 0.46 -16.39 14.12
C ALA A 201 -0.67 -17.40 14.43
N LYS A 202 -1.89 -17.13 13.96
CA LYS A 202 -3.08 -17.98 14.13
C LYS A 202 -3.47 -18.70 12.84
N SER A 203 -2.72 -18.49 11.76
CA SER A 203 -3.07 -19.02 10.45
C SER A 203 -2.85 -20.54 10.39
N PRO A 204 -3.74 -21.29 9.71
CA PRO A 204 -3.60 -22.73 9.57
C PRO A 204 -2.30 -23.12 8.83
N GLU A 205 -1.84 -24.35 9.02
CA GLU A 205 -0.58 -24.90 8.46
C GLU A 205 -0.45 -24.73 6.93
N ILE A 206 -1.55 -24.54 6.21
CA ILE A 206 -1.58 -24.29 4.76
C ILE A 206 -0.87 -22.98 4.34
N PHE A 207 -0.51 -22.12 5.28
CA PHE A 207 0.15 -20.84 5.01
C PHE A 207 1.59 -20.72 5.58
N VAL A 208 2.24 -21.80 6.00
CA VAL A 208 3.57 -21.72 6.65
C VAL A 208 4.62 -20.98 5.80
N ASP A 209 4.69 -21.26 4.49
CA ASP A 209 5.65 -20.57 3.61
C ASP A 209 5.34 -19.07 3.48
N PHE A 210 4.04 -18.73 3.40
CA PHE A 210 3.60 -17.33 3.42
C PHE A 210 3.92 -16.65 4.74
N VAL A 211 3.73 -17.32 5.87
CA VAL A 211 4.00 -16.81 7.22
C VAL A 211 5.46 -16.39 7.36
N PHE A 212 6.39 -17.23 6.92
CA PHE A 212 7.82 -16.91 6.96
C PHE A 212 8.14 -15.68 6.10
N LEU A 213 7.64 -15.66 4.87
CA LEU A 213 7.88 -14.55 3.95
C LEU A 213 7.29 -13.23 4.47
N ALA A 214 6.06 -13.26 4.97
CA ALA A 214 5.37 -12.09 5.50
C ALA A 214 6.10 -11.51 6.72
N LYS A 215 6.68 -12.35 7.59
CA LYS A 215 7.52 -11.87 8.71
C LYS A 215 8.75 -11.10 8.22
N ASN A 216 9.44 -11.60 7.20
CA ASN A 216 10.60 -10.91 6.64
C ASN A 216 10.19 -9.56 6.04
N MET A 217 9.11 -9.54 5.25
CA MET A 217 8.60 -8.31 4.64
C MET A 217 8.18 -7.25 5.68
N LEU A 218 7.52 -7.67 6.77
CA LEU A 218 7.14 -6.78 7.87
C LEU A 218 8.36 -6.24 8.63
N SER A 219 9.40 -7.08 8.80
CA SER A 219 10.65 -6.62 9.43
C SER A 219 11.38 -5.59 8.56
N ASP A 220 11.35 -5.77 7.24
CA ASP A 220 11.91 -4.82 6.29
C ASP A 220 11.14 -3.49 6.32
N GLU A 221 9.80 -3.55 6.34
CA GLU A 221 8.91 -2.38 6.47
C GLU A 221 9.24 -1.55 7.73
N ILE A 222 9.29 -2.20 8.90
CA ILE A 222 9.63 -1.54 10.17
C ILE A 222 11.00 -0.86 10.08
N SER A 223 11.98 -1.55 9.47
CA SER A 223 13.33 -1.02 9.28
C SER A 223 13.36 0.19 8.35
N SER A 224 12.57 0.18 7.26
CA SER A 224 12.41 1.32 6.35
C SER A 224 11.77 2.52 7.04
N ILE A 225 10.66 2.30 7.75
CA ILE A 225 9.95 3.35 8.50
C ILE A 225 10.89 3.97 9.53
N ALA A 226 11.60 3.17 10.31
CA ALA A 226 12.57 3.66 11.30
C ALA A 226 13.66 4.55 10.65
N LYS A 227 14.15 4.19 9.46
CA LYS A 227 15.12 5.01 8.72
C LYS A 227 14.55 6.35 8.30
N TYR A 228 13.30 6.39 7.83
CA TYR A 228 12.66 7.66 7.46
C TYR A 228 12.63 8.60 8.66
N TRP A 229 12.12 8.12 9.79
CA TRP A 229 11.97 8.91 11.01
C TRP A 229 13.27 9.26 11.73
N GLY A 230 14.33 8.47 11.53
CA GLY A 230 15.67 8.82 12.02
C GLY A 230 16.23 10.12 11.43
N ARG A 231 15.60 10.66 10.38
CA ARG A 231 15.94 11.97 9.79
C ARG A 231 15.28 13.16 10.50
N VAL A 232 14.29 12.93 11.36
CA VAL A 232 13.53 13.99 12.03
C VAL A 232 14.18 14.32 13.36
N GLU A 233 14.45 15.60 13.62
CA GLU A 233 14.92 16.03 14.93
C GLU A 233 13.85 15.78 16.01
N ASN A 234 14.24 15.19 17.15
CA ASN A 234 13.33 14.83 18.24
C ASN A 234 12.43 15.98 18.74
N ALA A 235 12.88 17.22 18.60
CA ALA A 235 12.11 18.42 18.96
C ALA A 235 10.92 18.69 18.01
N ILE A 236 10.97 18.17 16.78
CA ILE A 236 9.99 18.40 15.72
C ILE A 236 8.99 17.23 15.63
N ILE A 237 9.36 16.04 16.13
CA ILE A 237 8.47 14.86 16.15
C ILE A 237 7.26 15.13 17.07
N PRO A 238 6.02 15.09 16.55
CA PRO A 238 4.81 15.22 17.34
C PRO A 238 4.66 14.11 18.40
N ASP A 239 4.09 14.43 19.56
CA ASP A 239 3.95 13.47 20.68
C ASP A 239 3.12 12.23 20.32
N THR A 240 2.13 12.39 19.44
CA THR A 240 1.33 11.28 18.90
C THR A 240 2.21 10.26 18.18
N ILE A 241 3.19 10.72 17.42
CA ILE A 241 4.13 9.88 16.67
C ILE A 241 5.10 9.20 17.64
N LYS A 242 5.60 9.94 18.64
CA LYS A 242 6.47 9.39 19.70
C LYS A 242 5.80 8.22 20.43
N LYS A 243 4.50 8.32 20.75
CA LYS A 243 3.75 7.24 21.40
C LYS A 243 3.61 5.99 20.53
N GLY A 244 3.43 6.15 19.22
CA GLY A 244 3.38 5.02 18.28
C GLY A 244 4.68 4.24 18.20
N PHE A 245 5.85 4.91 18.27
CA PHE A 245 7.14 4.22 18.29
C PHE A 245 7.36 3.32 19.51
N VAL A 246 6.97 3.80 20.70
CA VAL A 246 7.14 3.04 21.97
C VAL A 246 6.37 1.72 21.91
N THR A 247 5.20 1.69 21.27
CA THR A 247 4.40 0.45 21.14
C THR A 247 5.01 -0.59 20.20
N VAL A 248 5.88 -0.20 19.26
CA VAL A 248 6.55 -1.11 18.32
C VAL A 248 7.76 -1.80 18.97
N GLU A 249 8.48 -1.13 19.88
CA GLU A 249 9.60 -1.72 20.63
C GLU A 249 9.16 -2.91 21.53
N ASP A 250 7.90 -2.93 21.93
CA ASP A 250 7.29 -4.03 22.70
C ASP A 250 6.92 -5.25 21.84
N ILE A 251 6.99 -5.14 20.51
CA ILE A 251 6.82 -6.26 19.58
C ILE A 251 8.14 -7.05 19.56
N LYS A 252 8.27 -8.01 20.47
CA LYS A 252 9.34 -9.02 20.39
C LYS A 252 9.16 -9.83 19.10
N LEU A 253 10.00 -9.56 18.10
CA LEU A 253 10.14 -10.36 16.87
C LEU A 253 10.69 -11.77 17.18
#